data_AF-A0A0R3TNX0-F1
#
_entry.id   AF-A0A0R3TNX0-F1
#
_cell.length_a   1.000
_cell.length_b   1.000
_cell.length_c   1.000
_cell.angle_alpha   90.00
_cell.angle_beta   90.00
_cell.angle_gamma   90.00
#
_symmetry.space_group_name_H-M   'P 1'
#
loop_
_entity.id
_entity.type
_entity.pdbx_description
1 polymer ?
#
loop_
_entity_poly.entity_id
_entity_poly.type
_entity_poly.pdbx_seq_one_letter_code
_entity_poly.pdbx_strand_id
1 'polypeptide(L)'
;MEASESNVPVSESRPYDDGPCALENIHSKAHDVFPIPFNGIRMLINKGLSSHFQVSHTLTLSSGESAGYRFGATYAGHNKVSETEAYPVLMGELQPNGQMQAQIVNQVAPNCRLRYVAQIQKFVMANQQIAAEFRNGSHQVGLTLINPDFSRGEVMVAIDTMRKMSNRFYMGSMFFYNRSHQLPGGNDGVWSLGGKYVADYWQFASTVRPLQLAFHSSFHMKVNENLQLAAEIESNYQQQSNIATLGYQFDLPKANASFKAQIDSNWNVAATLEKRLFPFPFTFAISALGNSVASKYEVGVGLTVG
;
A
#
# COMPACT_ATOMS: atom_id res chain seq x y z
N MET A 1 -42.71 37.28 6.41
CA MET A 1 -42.29 36.30 7.42
C MET A 1 -41.11 35.55 6.83
N GLU A 2 -39.92 36.01 7.20
CA GLU A 2 -38.66 35.33 6.96
C GLU A 2 -38.67 33.98 7.67
N ALA A 3 -38.32 32.92 6.95
CA ALA A 3 -37.86 31.69 7.54
C ALA A 3 -36.45 31.43 6.98
N SER A 4 -35.48 31.75 7.82
CA SER A 4 -34.08 31.42 7.71
C SER A 4 -33.90 29.90 7.65
N GLU A 5 -33.61 29.36 6.47
CA GLU A 5 -33.02 28.03 6.36
C GLU A 5 -31.50 28.15 6.37
N SER A 6 -30.96 27.56 7.42
CA SER A 6 -29.56 27.49 7.82
C SER A 6 -28.64 27.06 6.67
N ASN A 7 -27.70 27.93 6.34
CA ASN A 7 -26.43 27.57 5.68
C ASN A 7 -25.76 26.45 6.48
N VAL A 8 -25.93 25.20 6.04
CA VAL A 8 -25.04 24.10 6.41
C VAL A 8 -23.71 24.41 5.73
N PRO A 9 -22.59 24.62 6.46
CA PRO A 9 -21.31 24.80 5.81
C PRO A 9 -20.97 23.49 5.12
N VAL A 10 -20.99 23.51 3.79
CA VAL A 10 -20.41 22.48 2.93
C VAL A 10 -18.98 22.30 3.42
N SER A 11 -18.71 21.19 4.10
CA SER A 11 -17.38 20.85 4.57
C SER A 11 -16.48 20.78 3.34
N GLU A 12 -15.62 21.78 3.16
CA GLU A 12 -14.56 21.76 2.16
C GLU A 12 -13.87 20.41 2.22
N SER A 13 -14.07 19.60 1.18
CA SER A 13 -13.37 18.34 1.00
C SER A 13 -11.89 18.69 0.83
N ARG A 14 -11.16 18.72 1.94
CA ARG A 14 -9.72 18.94 1.92
C ARG A 14 -9.11 17.78 1.13
N PRO A 15 -8.31 18.04 0.09
CA PRO A 15 -7.74 17.00 -0.76
C PRO A 15 -6.79 16.03 -0.02
N TYR A 16 -6.50 16.30 1.26
CA TYR A 16 -5.64 15.50 2.12
C TYR A 16 -6.36 14.66 3.20
N ASP A 17 -7.65 14.88 3.45
CA ASP A 17 -8.37 14.16 4.51
C ASP A 17 -8.99 12.86 4.00
N ASP A 18 -8.20 11.78 3.97
CA ASP A 18 -8.71 10.43 3.66
C ASP A 18 -9.50 9.83 4.83
N GLY A 19 -9.67 10.59 5.92
CA GLY A 19 -10.28 10.14 7.17
C GLY A 19 -9.36 9.23 8.00
N PRO A 20 -9.94 8.52 8.99
CA PRO A 20 -9.22 7.46 9.69
C PRO A 20 -8.87 6.36 8.70
N CYS A 21 -7.60 5.92 8.74
CA CYS A 21 -7.09 4.79 7.97
C CYS A 21 -6.40 3.82 8.96
N ALA A 22 -6.29 2.54 8.59
CA ALA A 22 -5.56 1.55 9.39
C ALA A 22 -4.12 2.03 9.67
N LEU A 23 -3.56 1.63 10.82
CA LEU A 23 -2.22 2.06 11.23
C LEU A 23 -1.16 1.70 10.17
N GLU A 24 -1.33 0.55 9.52
CA GLU A 24 -0.50 0.07 8.41
C GLU A 24 -0.46 1.04 7.22
N ASN A 25 -1.57 1.73 6.96
CA ASN A 25 -1.71 2.64 5.83
C ASN A 25 -1.36 4.09 6.18
N ILE A 26 -0.93 4.38 7.41
CA ILE A 26 -0.56 5.75 7.83
C ILE A 26 0.61 6.30 7.00
N HIS A 27 1.53 5.42 6.61
CA HIS A 27 2.71 5.74 5.81
C HIS A 27 2.47 5.63 4.30
N SER A 28 1.29 5.14 3.86
CA SER A 28 0.98 4.89 2.45
C SER A 28 1.23 6.11 1.56
N LYS A 29 0.87 7.32 2.00
CA LYS A 29 1.08 8.54 1.20
C LYS A 29 2.55 8.87 0.95
N ALA A 30 3.43 8.57 1.90
CA ALA A 30 4.87 8.80 1.71
C ALA A 30 5.46 7.69 0.84
N HIS A 31 5.07 6.44 1.09
CA HIS A 31 5.44 5.30 0.23
C HIS A 31 4.96 5.45 -1.22
N ASP A 32 3.80 6.06 -1.48
CA ASP A 32 3.27 6.26 -2.83
C ASP A 32 4.13 7.23 -3.67
N VAL A 33 4.85 8.16 -3.02
CA VAL A 33 5.78 9.08 -3.70
C VAL A 33 7.08 8.37 -4.09
N PHE A 34 7.46 7.33 -3.36
CA PHE A 34 8.66 6.58 -3.67
C PHE A 34 8.53 5.72 -4.93
N PRO A 35 9.58 5.62 -5.75
CA PRO A 35 9.60 4.69 -6.88
C PRO A 35 9.55 3.24 -6.38
N ILE A 36 8.88 2.38 -7.15
CA ILE A 36 8.94 0.92 -6.95
C ILE A 36 9.94 0.39 -7.98
N PRO A 37 11.24 0.29 -7.61
CA PRO A 37 12.24 -0.15 -8.56
C PRO A 37 11.97 -1.59 -8.98
N PHE A 38 12.11 -1.84 -10.28
CA PHE A 38 12.14 -3.18 -10.84
C PHE A 38 13.37 -3.35 -11.72
N ASN A 39 13.80 -4.60 -11.86
CA ASN A 39 14.94 -5.01 -12.68
C ASN A 39 14.45 -5.91 -13.82
N GLY A 40 15.08 -5.79 -14.98
CA GLY A 40 14.80 -6.61 -16.15
C GLY A 40 13.68 -6.04 -17.01
N ILE A 41 13.15 -6.87 -17.91
CA ILE A 41 12.11 -6.45 -18.84
C ILE A 41 10.75 -6.88 -18.28
N ARG A 42 9.86 -5.93 -18.01
CA ARG A 42 8.49 -6.21 -17.55
C ARG A 42 7.49 -5.80 -18.62
N MET A 43 6.73 -6.75 -19.16
CA MET A 43 5.61 -6.47 -20.05
C MET A 43 4.31 -6.75 -19.31
N LEU A 44 3.44 -5.76 -19.20
CA LEU A 44 2.12 -5.88 -18.58
C LEU A 44 1.06 -5.62 -19.66
N ILE A 45 0.19 -6.58 -19.93
CA ILE A 45 -0.92 -6.41 -20.86
C ILE A 45 -2.20 -6.54 -20.06
N ASN A 46 -2.89 -5.41 -19.88
CA ASN A 46 -4.15 -5.31 -19.21
C ASN A 46 -5.24 -5.16 -20.28
N LYS A 47 -6.21 -6.07 -20.28
CA LYS A 47 -7.35 -6.04 -21.20
C LYS A 47 -8.65 -6.10 -20.41
N GLY A 48 -9.40 -5.01 -20.45
CA GLY A 48 -10.78 -4.99 -19.99
C GLY A 48 -11.68 -5.72 -20.99
N LEU A 49 -12.26 -6.85 -20.59
CA LEU A 49 -13.26 -7.54 -21.42
C LEU A 49 -14.67 -6.96 -21.18
N SER A 50 -14.92 -6.43 -19.98
CA SER A 50 -16.13 -5.67 -19.63
C SER A 50 -15.82 -4.64 -18.54
N SER A 51 -16.77 -3.76 -18.23
CA SER A 51 -16.65 -2.82 -17.10
C SER A 51 -16.43 -3.50 -15.74
N HIS A 52 -16.75 -4.79 -15.63
CA HIS A 52 -16.68 -5.56 -14.39
C HIS A 52 -15.58 -6.61 -14.42
N PHE A 53 -14.94 -6.86 -15.57
CA PHE A 53 -13.98 -7.94 -15.73
C PHE A 53 -12.77 -7.50 -16.53
N GLN A 54 -11.62 -7.57 -15.88
CA GLN A 54 -10.32 -7.23 -16.44
C GLN A 54 -9.38 -8.42 -16.33
N VAL A 55 -8.65 -8.68 -17.40
CA VAL A 55 -7.61 -9.71 -17.44
C VAL A 55 -6.27 -9.01 -17.57
N SER A 56 -5.26 -9.46 -16.84
CA SER A 56 -3.90 -8.97 -16.89
C SER A 56 -2.92 -10.10 -17.21
N HIS A 57 -1.95 -9.83 -18.07
CA HIS A 57 -0.86 -10.71 -18.38
C HIS A 57 0.43 -9.99 -18.06
N THR A 58 1.16 -10.44 -17.04
CA THR A 58 2.47 -9.88 -16.68
C THR A 58 3.54 -10.87 -17.10
N LEU A 59 4.46 -10.46 -17.97
CA LEU A 59 5.66 -11.18 -18.31
C LEU A 59 6.86 -10.42 -17.73
N THR A 60 7.56 -11.00 -16.77
CA THR A 60 8.76 -10.42 -16.18
C THR A 60 9.97 -11.27 -16.59
N LEU A 61 10.89 -10.67 -17.30
CA LEU A 61 12.16 -11.26 -17.73
C LEU A 61 13.27 -10.65 -16.87
N SER A 62 13.60 -11.32 -15.78
CA SER A 62 14.66 -10.94 -14.85
C SER A 62 15.46 -12.17 -14.44
N SER A 63 16.63 -11.98 -13.81
CA SER A 63 17.41 -13.06 -13.21
C SER A 63 16.95 -13.45 -11.81
N GLY A 64 15.96 -12.74 -11.23
CA GLY A 64 15.44 -12.98 -9.88
C GLY A 64 14.20 -13.87 -9.81
N GLU A 65 13.70 -14.11 -8.59
CA GLU A 65 12.54 -14.97 -8.32
C GLU A 65 11.21 -14.45 -8.89
N SER A 66 11.13 -13.17 -9.25
CA SER A 66 9.96 -12.56 -9.90
C SER A 66 9.87 -12.85 -11.40
N ALA A 67 10.85 -13.57 -11.95
CA ALA A 67 10.88 -13.94 -13.35
C ALA A 67 9.80 -14.95 -13.71
N GLY A 68 9.17 -14.73 -14.85
CA GLY A 68 8.19 -15.62 -15.42
C GLY A 68 6.92 -14.90 -15.85
N TYR A 69 5.92 -15.72 -16.14
CA TYR A 69 4.62 -15.26 -16.57
C TYR A 69 3.64 -15.29 -15.40
N ARG A 70 2.82 -14.27 -15.28
CA ARG A 70 1.73 -14.18 -14.31
C ARG A 70 0.45 -13.81 -15.03
N PHE A 71 -0.56 -14.66 -14.87
CA PHE A 71 -1.90 -14.41 -15.35
C PHE A 71 -2.73 -13.86 -14.20
N GLY A 72 -3.27 -12.66 -14.35
CA GLY A 72 -4.19 -12.05 -13.38
C GLY A 72 -5.58 -11.90 -13.96
N ALA A 73 -6.60 -12.07 -13.12
CA ALA A 73 -7.98 -11.75 -13.43
C ALA A 73 -8.57 -10.97 -12.27
N THR A 74 -9.22 -9.86 -12.59
CA THR A 74 -9.92 -9.00 -11.63
C THR A 74 -11.38 -8.89 -12.04
N TYR A 75 -12.27 -9.20 -11.10
CA TYR A 75 -13.69 -9.02 -11.21
C TYR A 75 -14.15 -7.99 -10.19
N ALA A 76 -14.82 -6.94 -10.64
CA ALA A 76 -15.48 -5.96 -9.80
C ALA A 76 -16.99 -6.17 -9.89
N GLY A 77 -17.65 -6.35 -8.75
CA GLY A 77 -19.09 -6.61 -8.68
C GLY A 77 -19.97 -5.43 -9.08
N HIS A 78 -21.28 -5.68 -9.15
CA HIS A 78 -22.26 -4.70 -9.62
C HIS A 78 -22.72 -3.70 -8.55
N ASN A 79 -22.46 -3.96 -7.26
CA ASN A 79 -22.85 -3.05 -6.18
C ASN A 79 -21.84 -1.92 -6.08
N LYS A 80 -22.11 -0.82 -6.79
CA LYS A 80 -21.36 0.43 -6.69
C LYS A 80 -21.79 1.17 -5.44
N VAL A 81 -20.90 1.29 -4.46
CA VAL A 81 -21.11 2.07 -3.23
C VAL A 81 -20.60 3.51 -3.43
N SER A 82 -19.67 3.73 -4.36
CA SER A 82 -19.18 5.03 -4.80
C SER A 82 -18.78 5.00 -6.29
N GLU A 83 -18.51 6.15 -6.93
CA GLU A 83 -17.97 6.23 -8.30
C GLU A 83 -16.63 5.49 -8.47
N THR A 84 -15.92 5.25 -7.36
CA THR A 84 -14.61 4.59 -7.30
C THR A 84 -14.62 3.20 -6.64
N GLU A 85 -15.70 2.81 -5.96
CA GLU A 85 -15.75 1.56 -5.17
C GLU A 85 -16.92 0.68 -5.58
N ALA A 86 -16.61 -0.48 -6.16
CA ALA A 86 -17.55 -1.51 -6.55
C ALA A 86 -17.22 -2.82 -5.82
N TYR A 87 -18.19 -3.43 -5.14
CA TYR A 87 -18.01 -4.66 -4.37
C TYR A 87 -18.95 -5.78 -4.86
N PRO A 88 -18.57 -7.06 -4.69
CA PRO A 88 -17.26 -7.55 -4.24
C PRO A 88 -16.17 -7.40 -5.32
N VAL A 89 -14.93 -7.19 -4.90
CA VAL A 89 -13.75 -7.24 -5.77
C VAL A 89 -13.06 -8.59 -5.58
N LEU A 90 -12.95 -9.37 -6.65
CA LEU A 90 -12.21 -10.63 -6.69
C LEU A 90 -10.99 -10.43 -7.56
N MET A 91 -9.81 -10.71 -7.03
CA MET A 91 -8.54 -10.66 -7.75
C MET A 91 -7.88 -12.03 -7.62
N GLY A 92 -7.45 -12.61 -8.72
CA GLY A 92 -6.72 -13.86 -8.74
C GLY A 92 -5.52 -13.75 -9.66
N GLU A 93 -4.34 -14.07 -9.16
CA GLU A 93 -3.10 -14.15 -9.92
C GLU A 93 -2.55 -15.57 -9.87
N LEU A 94 -2.22 -16.12 -11.03
CA LEU A 94 -1.69 -17.47 -11.19
C LEU A 94 -0.33 -17.40 -11.91
N GLN A 95 0.64 -18.12 -11.37
CA GLN A 95 1.95 -18.32 -11.98
C GLN A 95 2.09 -19.79 -12.43
N PRO A 96 2.75 -20.08 -13.57
CA PRO A 96 2.95 -21.43 -14.08
C PRO A 96 3.71 -22.38 -13.13
N ASN A 97 4.46 -21.83 -12.17
CA ASN A 97 5.17 -22.59 -11.15
C ASN A 97 4.24 -23.20 -10.06
N GLY A 98 2.93 -23.03 -10.20
CA GLY A 98 1.93 -23.50 -9.23
C GLY A 98 1.78 -22.58 -8.02
N GLN A 99 2.27 -21.34 -8.10
CA GLN A 99 1.94 -20.28 -7.13
C GLN A 99 0.68 -19.55 -7.57
N MET A 100 -0.28 -19.43 -6.66
CA MET A 100 -1.52 -18.70 -6.85
C MET A 100 -1.72 -17.72 -5.70
N GLN A 101 -2.13 -16.50 -6.02
CA GLN A 101 -2.56 -15.50 -5.05
C GLN A 101 -4.00 -15.14 -5.36
N ALA A 102 -4.89 -15.22 -4.38
CA ALA A 102 -6.28 -14.82 -4.50
C ALA A 102 -6.60 -13.79 -3.42
N GLN A 103 -7.30 -12.74 -3.80
CA GLN A 103 -7.76 -11.69 -2.91
C GLN A 103 -9.25 -11.43 -3.16
N ILE A 104 -10.03 -11.43 -2.09
CA ILE A 104 -11.46 -11.17 -2.09
C ILE A 104 -11.68 -10.00 -1.15
N VAL A 105 -12.24 -8.92 -1.67
CA VAL A 105 -12.64 -7.76 -0.87
C VAL A 105 -14.13 -7.60 -1.02
N ASN A 106 -14.85 -7.71 0.09
CA ASN A 106 -16.30 -7.57 0.12
C ASN A 106 -16.71 -6.59 1.22
N GLN A 107 -17.67 -5.73 0.90
CA GLN A 107 -18.29 -4.86 1.88
C GLN A 107 -19.57 -5.55 2.39
N VAL A 108 -19.48 -6.19 3.55
CA VAL A 108 -20.60 -6.98 4.12
C VAL A 108 -21.67 -6.05 4.70
N ALA A 109 -21.26 -4.89 5.23
CA ALA A 109 -22.16 -3.85 5.72
C ALA A 109 -21.60 -2.46 5.35
N PRO A 110 -22.41 -1.38 5.38
CA PRO A 110 -21.95 -0.03 5.03
C PRO A 110 -20.70 0.42 5.80
N ASN A 111 -20.54 -0.09 7.02
CA ASN A 111 -19.45 0.20 7.94
C ASN A 111 -18.47 -0.98 8.14
N CYS A 112 -18.64 -2.11 7.46
CA CYS A 112 -17.80 -3.31 7.63
C CYS A 112 -17.28 -3.81 6.28
N ARG A 113 -15.95 -3.77 6.13
CA ARG A 113 -15.22 -4.27 4.98
C ARG A 113 -14.45 -5.52 5.38
N LEU A 114 -14.66 -6.60 4.64
CA LEU A 114 -13.93 -7.85 4.79
C LEU A 114 -12.97 -8.02 3.62
N ARG A 115 -11.71 -8.31 3.93
CA ARG A 115 -10.66 -8.63 2.97
C ARG A 115 -10.08 -10.00 3.31
N TYR A 116 -10.11 -10.91 2.36
CA TYR A 116 -9.51 -12.23 2.47
C TYR A 116 -8.42 -12.36 1.41
N VAL A 117 -7.20 -12.70 1.81
CA VAL A 117 -6.07 -12.95 0.92
C VAL A 117 -5.58 -14.37 1.17
N ALA A 118 -5.48 -15.16 0.12
CA ALA A 118 -4.95 -16.51 0.15
C ALA A 118 -3.78 -16.63 -0.81
N GLN A 119 -2.69 -17.23 -0.34
CA GLN A 119 -1.53 -17.55 -1.16
C GLN A 119 -1.29 -19.06 -1.10
N ILE A 120 -1.35 -19.69 -2.26
CA ILE A 120 -1.09 -21.11 -2.46
C ILE A 120 0.24 -21.22 -3.17
N GLN A 121 1.16 -22.03 -2.64
CA GLN A 121 2.44 -22.31 -3.28
C GLN A 121 2.58 -23.81 -3.44
N LYS A 122 2.78 -24.29 -4.67
CA LYS A 122 2.97 -25.73 -4.98
C LYS A 122 1.86 -26.60 -4.39
N PHE A 123 0.61 -26.18 -4.55
CA PHE A 123 -0.59 -26.87 -4.01
C PHE A 123 -0.69 -26.96 -2.48
N VAL A 124 0.17 -26.25 -1.75
CA VAL A 124 0.06 -26.09 -0.30
C VAL A 124 -0.37 -24.66 0.01
N MET A 125 -1.32 -24.51 0.93
CA MET A 125 -1.77 -23.20 1.38
C MET A 125 -0.69 -22.60 2.28
N ALA A 126 0.07 -21.65 1.75
CA ALA A 126 1.25 -21.10 2.41
C ALA A 126 0.90 -19.88 3.28
N ASN A 127 -0.03 -19.04 2.81
CA ASN A 127 -0.47 -17.88 3.57
C ASN A 127 -2.00 -17.71 3.46
N GLN A 128 -2.64 -17.41 4.58
CA GLN A 128 -4.04 -17.02 4.67
C GLN A 128 -4.13 -15.77 5.54
N GLN A 129 -4.77 -14.72 5.03
CA GLN A 129 -5.00 -13.50 5.78
C GLN A 129 -6.47 -13.11 5.70
N ILE A 130 -7.11 -12.98 6.84
CA ILE A 130 -8.49 -12.52 6.98
C ILE A 130 -8.44 -11.19 7.71
N ALA A 131 -8.76 -10.10 7.04
CA ALA A 131 -8.84 -8.77 7.61
C ALA A 131 -10.29 -8.27 7.61
N ALA A 132 -10.79 -7.83 8.75
CA ALA A 132 -12.09 -7.20 8.92
C ALA A 132 -11.88 -5.77 9.41
N GLU A 133 -12.27 -4.79 8.60
CA GLU A 133 -12.17 -3.37 8.88
C GLU A 133 -13.57 -2.81 9.17
N PHE A 134 -13.75 -2.29 10.38
CA PHE A 134 -14.94 -1.58 10.80
C PHE A 134 -14.67 -0.08 10.74
N ARG A 135 -15.29 0.60 9.77
CA ARG A 135 -15.16 2.04 9.58
C ARG A 135 -16.42 2.74 10.08
N ASN A 136 -16.26 3.50 11.16
CA ASN A 136 -17.23 4.48 11.63
C ASN A 136 -16.67 5.88 11.37
N GLY A 137 -17.51 6.89 11.11
CA GLY A 137 -17.06 8.19 10.55
C GLY A 137 -15.86 8.83 11.27
N SER A 138 -15.75 8.68 12.59
CA SER A 138 -14.64 9.20 13.42
C SER A 138 -13.66 8.14 13.94
N HIS A 139 -13.94 6.85 13.76
CA HIS A 139 -13.20 5.74 14.36
C HIS A 139 -13.11 4.57 13.40
N GLN A 140 -11.93 4.01 13.23
CA GLN A 140 -11.73 2.76 12.51
C GLN A 140 -11.14 1.72 13.45
N VAL A 141 -11.67 0.49 13.38
CA VAL A 141 -11.11 -0.67 14.06
C VAL A 141 -10.90 -1.75 13.03
N GLY A 142 -9.69 -2.25 12.89
CA GLY A 142 -9.38 -3.39 12.05
C GLY A 142 -8.94 -4.59 12.88
N LEU A 143 -9.31 -5.76 12.42
CA LEU A 143 -8.90 -7.05 12.95
C LEU A 143 -8.33 -7.87 11.80
N THR A 144 -7.06 -8.23 11.87
CA THR A 144 -6.39 -9.06 10.87
C THR A 144 -5.91 -10.35 11.51
N LEU A 145 -6.42 -11.48 11.05
CA LEU A 145 -5.85 -12.80 11.32
C LEU A 145 -4.92 -13.19 10.18
N ILE A 146 -3.73 -13.67 10.51
CA ILE A 146 -2.72 -14.17 9.58
C ILE A 146 -2.42 -15.62 9.98
N ASN A 147 -2.42 -16.52 9.00
CA ASN A 147 -2.12 -17.95 9.13
C ASN A 147 -2.77 -18.63 10.35
N PRO A 148 -4.11 -18.60 10.48
CA PRO A 148 -4.77 -19.33 11.56
C PRO A 148 -4.68 -20.84 11.31
N ASP A 149 -3.84 -21.55 12.09
CA ASP A 149 -3.83 -23.01 12.15
C ASP A 149 -4.38 -23.49 13.48
N PHE A 150 -5.69 -23.78 13.50
CA PHE A 150 -6.39 -24.29 14.68
C PHE A 150 -5.88 -25.67 15.14
N SER A 151 -5.26 -26.46 14.25
CA SER A 151 -4.79 -27.80 14.58
C SER A 151 -3.47 -27.77 15.34
N ARG A 152 -2.59 -26.82 15.01
CA ARG A 152 -1.29 -26.61 15.67
C ARG A 152 -1.33 -25.55 16.76
N GLY A 153 -2.45 -24.81 16.87
CA GLY A 153 -2.60 -23.72 17.82
C GLY A 153 -1.73 -22.51 17.46
N GLU A 154 -1.36 -22.38 16.19
CA GLU A 154 -0.59 -21.25 15.68
C GLU A 154 -1.55 -20.20 15.14
N VAL A 155 -1.41 -18.96 15.60
CA VAL A 155 -2.25 -17.86 15.13
C VAL A 155 -1.50 -16.55 15.27
N MET A 156 -1.57 -15.75 14.22
CA MET A 156 -1.18 -14.35 14.26
C MET A 156 -2.42 -13.48 14.20
N VAL A 157 -2.57 -12.59 15.16
CA VAL A 157 -3.67 -11.64 15.24
C VAL A 157 -3.11 -10.24 15.35
N ALA A 158 -3.57 -9.35 14.49
CA ALA A 158 -3.31 -7.93 14.59
C ALA A 158 -4.63 -7.19 14.81
N ILE A 159 -4.65 -6.30 15.78
CA ILE A 159 -5.78 -5.43 16.08
C ILE A 159 -5.31 -4.00 15.90
N ASP A 160 -5.90 -3.27 14.97
CA ASP A 160 -5.65 -1.85 14.77
C ASP A 160 -6.86 -1.03 15.20
N THR A 161 -6.60 0.11 15.83
CA THR A 161 -7.63 1.08 16.18
C THR A 161 -7.10 2.47 15.88
N MET A 162 -7.88 3.26 15.15
CA MET A 162 -7.55 4.63 14.77
C MET A 162 -8.73 5.54 15.08
N ARG A 163 -8.45 6.67 15.74
CA ARG A 163 -9.45 7.66 16.14
C ARG A 163 -9.06 9.05 15.66
N LYS A 164 -10.02 9.79 15.13
CA LYS A 164 -9.91 11.23 14.92
C LYS A 164 -10.02 11.93 16.28
N MET A 165 -8.92 12.52 16.76
CA MET A 165 -8.87 13.24 18.04
C MET A 165 -9.15 14.73 17.86
N SER A 166 -8.76 15.29 16.70
CA SER A 166 -9.02 16.68 16.32
C SER A 166 -9.26 16.78 14.81
N ASN A 167 -9.65 17.96 14.31
CA ASN A 167 -9.87 18.23 12.88
C ASN A 167 -8.62 18.01 12.01
N ARG A 168 -7.43 17.93 12.62
CA ARG A 168 -6.13 17.76 11.94
C ARG A 168 -5.29 16.61 12.50
N PHE A 169 -5.71 15.97 13.59
CA PHE A 169 -4.90 14.97 14.29
C PHE A 169 -5.66 13.66 14.48
N TYR A 170 -5.03 12.59 14.02
CA TYR A 170 -5.48 11.22 14.17
C TYR A 170 -4.47 10.46 15.00
N MET A 171 -4.93 9.61 15.90
CA MET A 171 -4.09 8.76 16.72
C MET A 171 -4.65 7.36 16.76
N GLY A 172 -3.78 6.37 16.80
CA GLY A 172 -4.15 4.97 16.82
C GLY A 172 -3.12 4.10 17.50
N SER A 173 -3.52 2.87 17.73
CA SER A 173 -2.66 1.83 18.26
C SER A 173 -2.91 0.54 17.51
N MET A 174 -1.86 -0.23 17.31
CA MET A 174 -1.91 -1.55 16.71
C MET A 174 -1.25 -2.55 17.64
N PHE A 175 -1.96 -3.61 17.96
CA PHE A 175 -1.47 -4.71 18.77
C PHE A 175 -1.31 -5.93 17.89
N PHE A 176 -0.08 -6.41 17.74
CA PHE A 176 0.24 -7.65 17.07
C PHE A 176 0.51 -8.72 18.11
N TYR A 177 -0.16 -9.85 17.97
CA TYR A 177 0.05 -11.04 18.78
C TYR A 177 0.36 -12.21 17.86
N ASN A 178 1.56 -12.76 18.00
CA ASN A 178 1.99 -13.93 17.28
C ASN A 178 2.15 -15.09 18.25
N ARG A 179 1.39 -16.15 18.05
CA ARG A 179 1.54 -17.41 18.75
C ARG A 179 1.97 -18.45 17.74
N SER A 180 3.22 -18.88 17.83
CA SER A 180 3.77 -19.97 17.02
C SER A 180 4.71 -20.80 17.88
N HIS A 181 4.72 -22.12 17.63
CA HIS A 181 5.62 -23.05 18.31
C HIS A 181 7.09 -22.88 17.86
N GLN A 182 7.33 -22.14 16.77
CA GLN A 182 8.67 -21.81 16.28
C GLN A 182 9.36 -20.66 17.03
N LEU A 183 8.62 -19.90 17.85
CA LEU A 183 9.17 -18.79 18.62
C LEU A 183 9.72 -19.28 19.98
N PRO A 184 10.96 -18.93 20.36
CA PRO A 184 11.50 -19.22 21.68
C PRO A 184 10.72 -18.44 22.75
N GLY A 185 9.73 -19.09 23.39
CA GLY A 185 8.81 -18.48 24.35
C GLY A 185 7.32 -18.66 24.02
N GLY A 186 6.99 -19.21 22.84
CA GLY A 186 5.64 -19.63 22.44
C GLY A 186 4.65 -18.51 22.09
N ASN A 187 4.83 -17.29 22.62
CA ASN A 187 4.02 -16.12 22.34
C ASN A 187 4.91 -14.87 22.21
N ASP A 188 4.69 -14.06 21.18
CA ASP A 188 5.25 -12.72 21.03
C ASP A 188 4.12 -11.70 20.86
N GLY A 189 4.25 -10.55 21.51
CA GLY A 189 3.24 -9.51 21.53
C GLY A 189 3.92 -8.17 21.30
N VAL A 190 3.63 -7.52 20.18
CA VAL A 190 4.21 -6.23 19.82
C VAL A 190 3.12 -5.18 19.81
N TRP A 191 3.29 -4.16 20.63
CA TRP A 191 2.42 -2.99 20.63
C TRP A 191 3.05 -1.87 19.81
N SER A 192 2.25 -1.25 18.97
CA SER A 192 2.61 -0.11 18.11
C SER A 192 1.65 1.03 18.38
N LEU A 193 2.15 2.24 18.51
CA LEU A 193 1.38 3.46 18.66
C LEU A 193 1.71 4.34 17.48
N GLY A 194 0.72 4.95 16.83
CA GLY A 194 1.02 5.89 15.76
C GLY A 194 0.02 7.03 15.69
N GLY A 195 0.47 8.11 15.06
CA GLY A 195 -0.28 9.33 14.90
C GLY A 195 -0.05 9.92 13.52
N LYS A 196 -1.11 10.52 12.97
CA LYS A 196 -1.10 11.24 11.71
C LYS A 196 -1.59 12.65 11.95
N TYR A 197 -0.77 13.63 11.57
CA TYR A 197 -1.12 15.03 11.52
C TYR A 197 -1.29 15.46 10.06
N VAL A 198 -2.46 16.00 9.73
CA VAL A 198 -2.82 16.43 8.38
C VAL A 198 -3.00 17.94 8.38
N ALA A 199 -2.12 18.65 7.69
CA ALA A 199 -2.25 20.06 7.37
C ALA A 199 -2.75 20.24 5.93
N ASP A 200 -2.93 21.49 5.50
CA ASP A 200 -3.53 21.81 4.20
C ASP A 200 -2.59 21.49 3.01
N TYR A 201 -1.26 21.51 3.24
CA TYR A 201 -0.23 21.27 2.20
C TYR A 201 0.79 20.16 2.55
N TRP A 202 0.75 19.63 3.78
CA TRP A 202 1.65 18.58 4.26
C TRP A 202 0.95 17.62 5.23
N GLN A 203 1.49 16.41 5.31
CA GLN A 203 1.07 15.35 6.21
C GLN A 203 2.30 14.81 6.92
N PHE A 204 2.21 14.65 8.22
CA PHE A 204 3.23 13.98 9.03
C PHE A 204 2.61 12.77 9.71
N ALA A 205 3.32 11.66 9.68
CA ALA A 205 2.85 10.39 10.18
C ALA A 205 3.99 9.74 10.95
N SER A 206 3.74 9.33 12.19
CA SER A 206 4.75 8.72 13.03
C SER A 206 4.19 7.51 13.72
N THR A 207 4.95 6.42 13.72
CA THR A 207 4.65 5.14 14.35
C THR A 207 5.82 4.75 15.23
N VAL A 208 5.53 4.39 16.47
CA VAL A 208 6.49 3.97 17.49
C VAL A 208 6.10 2.57 17.96
N ARG A 209 7.07 1.67 18.05
CA ARG A 209 6.95 0.33 18.60
C ARG A 209 7.75 0.26 19.90
N PRO A 210 7.14 0.52 21.08
CA PRO A 210 7.88 0.66 22.33
C PRO A 210 8.66 -0.59 22.74
N LEU A 211 8.11 -1.79 22.51
CA LEU A 211 8.79 -3.04 22.89
C LEU A 211 10.02 -3.35 22.03
N GLN A 212 9.96 -3.03 20.74
CA GLN A 212 11.06 -3.29 19.79
C GLN A 212 11.99 -2.09 19.64
N LEU A 213 11.70 -0.97 20.33
CA LEU A 213 12.41 0.30 20.18
C LEU A 213 12.60 0.67 18.71
N ALA A 214 11.54 0.49 17.92
CA ALA A 214 11.53 0.86 16.52
C ALA A 214 10.63 2.09 16.33
N PHE A 215 11.12 3.05 15.57
CA PHE A 215 10.49 4.31 15.26
C PHE A 215 10.45 4.48 13.75
N HIS A 216 9.27 4.72 13.21
CA HIS A 216 9.09 5.05 11.81
C HIS A 216 8.38 6.41 11.73
N SER A 217 9.01 7.40 11.13
CA SER A 217 8.41 8.69 10.81
C SER A 217 8.39 8.91 9.32
N SER A 218 7.26 9.36 8.80
CA SER A 218 7.05 9.77 7.41
C SER A 218 6.53 11.19 7.35
N PHE A 219 7.01 11.94 6.37
CA PHE A 219 6.62 13.31 6.09
C PHE A 219 6.35 13.42 4.61
N HIS A 220 5.14 13.85 4.26
CA HIS A 220 4.70 14.03 2.89
C HIS A 220 4.27 15.48 2.69
N MET A 221 4.78 16.15 1.66
CA MET A 221 4.46 17.54 1.37
C MET A 221 4.26 17.74 -0.13
N LYS A 222 3.14 18.36 -0.51
CA LYS A 222 2.90 18.74 -1.91
C LYS A 222 3.22 20.20 -2.08
N VAL A 223 4.29 20.45 -2.81
CA VAL A 223 4.79 21.81 -3.07
C VAL A 223 3.99 22.44 -4.22
N ASN A 224 3.71 21.67 -5.27
CA ASN A 224 2.93 22.10 -6.42
C ASN A 224 1.97 20.98 -6.86
N GLU A 225 1.01 21.28 -7.74
CA GLU A 225 0.16 20.25 -8.37
C GLU A 225 0.98 19.14 -9.04
N ASN A 226 2.16 19.51 -9.54
CA ASN A 226 3.08 18.65 -10.28
C ASN A 226 4.23 18.10 -9.42
N LEU A 227 4.45 18.59 -8.19
CA LEU A 227 5.62 18.22 -7.37
C LEU A 227 5.20 17.84 -5.96
N GLN A 228 5.53 16.60 -5.59
CA GLN A 228 5.34 16.04 -4.25
C GLN A 228 6.68 15.59 -3.70
N LEU A 229 6.90 15.82 -2.41
CA LEU A 229 8.09 15.45 -1.68
C LEU A 229 7.70 14.51 -0.55
N ALA A 230 8.51 13.47 -0.33
CA ALA A 230 8.37 12.55 0.78
C ALA A 230 9.71 12.36 1.49
N ALA A 231 9.66 12.25 2.80
CA ALA A 231 10.80 11.94 3.64
C ALA A 231 10.38 10.88 4.66
N GLU A 232 11.15 9.80 4.76
CA GLU A 232 10.93 8.74 5.73
C GLU A 232 12.19 8.53 6.56
N ILE A 233 11.99 8.21 7.84
CA ILE A 233 13.04 7.85 8.77
C ILE A 233 12.57 6.61 9.50
N GLU A 234 13.27 5.51 9.27
CA GLU A 234 13.11 4.25 9.97
C GLU A 234 14.32 4.02 10.88
N SER A 235 14.06 3.98 12.18
CA SER A 235 15.05 3.68 13.21
C SER A 235 14.62 2.40 13.90
N ASN A 236 15.48 1.38 13.89
CA ASN A 236 15.23 0.13 14.58
C ASN A 236 16.41 -0.19 15.48
N TYR A 237 16.20 -0.08 16.80
CA TYR A 237 17.26 -0.32 17.76
C TYR A 237 17.69 -1.79 17.83
N GLN A 238 16.76 -2.75 17.70
CA GLN A 238 17.08 -4.18 17.74
C GLN A 238 17.98 -4.61 16.58
N GLN A 239 17.78 -4.03 15.39
CA GLN A 239 18.60 -4.28 14.21
C GLN A 239 19.80 -3.32 14.09
N GLN A 240 19.92 -2.36 15.03
CA GLN A 240 20.89 -1.27 14.98
C GLN A 240 20.92 -0.56 13.62
N SER A 241 19.77 -0.44 12.96
CA SER A 241 19.64 0.16 11.64
C SER A 241 18.87 1.48 11.73
N ASN A 242 19.45 2.52 11.12
CA ASN A 242 18.80 3.82 10.96
C ASN A 242 18.87 4.16 9.48
N ILE A 243 17.72 4.20 8.83
CA ILE A 243 17.60 4.48 7.41
C ILE A 243 16.76 5.74 7.27
N ALA A 244 17.33 6.75 6.62
CA ALA A 244 16.61 7.94 6.22
C ALA A 244 16.48 7.93 4.70
N THR A 245 15.25 8.05 4.20
CA THR A 245 14.91 8.04 2.79
C THR A 245 14.28 9.37 2.42
N LEU A 246 14.77 9.99 1.35
CA LEU A 246 14.22 11.20 0.78
C LEU A 246 13.80 10.91 -0.65
N GLY A 247 12.62 11.36 -1.04
CA GLY A 247 12.13 11.14 -2.38
C GLY A 247 11.21 12.24 -2.87
N TYR A 248 11.03 12.27 -4.18
CA TYR A 248 10.15 13.21 -4.82
C TYR A 248 9.45 12.54 -6.00
N GLN A 249 8.24 13.00 -6.24
CA GLN A 249 7.45 12.68 -7.43
C GLN A 249 7.19 13.96 -8.19
N PHE A 250 7.53 13.94 -9.47
CA PHE A 250 7.34 15.02 -10.41
C PHE A 250 6.49 14.56 -11.58
N ASP A 251 5.25 15.04 -11.63
CA ASP A 251 4.29 14.73 -12.68
C ASP A 251 4.28 15.87 -13.70
N LEU A 252 4.63 15.57 -14.96
CA LEU A 252 4.55 16.51 -16.08
C LEU A 252 3.27 16.25 -16.89
N PRO A 253 2.17 16.98 -16.63
CA PRO A 253 0.92 16.80 -17.38
C PRO A 253 1.07 17.11 -18.87
N LYS A 254 1.92 18.09 -19.23
CA LYS A 254 2.16 18.47 -20.64
C LYS A 254 2.88 17.39 -21.46
N ALA A 255 3.65 16.53 -20.80
CA ALA A 255 4.45 15.48 -21.45
C ALA A 255 3.90 14.07 -21.18
N ASN A 256 2.80 13.95 -20.44
CA ASN A 256 2.22 12.69 -19.95
C ASN A 256 3.26 11.78 -19.30
N ALA A 257 4.18 12.36 -18.54
CA ALA A 257 5.27 11.66 -17.87
C ALA A 257 5.22 11.89 -16.36
N SER A 258 5.47 10.84 -15.59
CA SER A 258 5.65 10.85 -14.14
C SER A 258 7.07 10.41 -13.85
N PHE A 259 7.79 11.18 -13.06
CA PHE A 259 9.14 10.86 -12.61
C PHE A 259 9.15 10.74 -11.09
N LYS A 260 9.60 9.61 -10.58
CA LYS A 260 9.79 9.36 -9.15
C LYS A 260 11.26 9.08 -8.89
N ALA A 261 11.81 9.64 -7.83
CA ALA A 261 13.16 9.30 -7.39
C ALA A 261 13.25 9.30 -5.87
N GLN A 262 14.14 8.46 -5.34
CA GLN A 262 14.49 8.41 -3.94
C GLN A 262 16.00 8.26 -3.76
N ILE A 263 16.47 8.69 -2.59
CA ILE A 263 17.81 8.48 -2.08
C ILE A 263 17.74 8.08 -0.61
N ASP A 264 18.49 7.04 -0.25
CA ASP A 264 18.57 6.54 1.12
C ASP A 264 19.93 6.89 1.75
N SER A 265 19.99 6.92 3.08
CA SER A 265 21.23 7.12 3.86
C SER A 265 22.29 6.04 3.62
N ASN A 266 21.91 4.89 3.07
CA ASN A 266 22.82 3.82 2.65
C ASN A 266 23.42 4.03 1.26
N TRP A 267 23.26 5.22 0.67
CA TRP A 267 23.70 5.56 -0.69
C TRP A 267 23.05 4.69 -1.78
N ASN A 268 21.84 4.22 -1.50
CA ASN A 268 20.97 3.66 -2.52
C ASN A 268 20.22 4.80 -3.19
N VAL A 269 20.20 4.79 -4.51
CA VAL A 269 19.42 5.71 -5.34
C VAL A 269 18.50 4.87 -6.19
N ALA A 270 17.21 5.19 -6.18
CA ALA A 270 16.25 4.60 -7.10
C ALA A 270 15.51 5.69 -7.86
N ALA A 271 15.25 5.45 -9.14
CA ALA A 271 14.47 6.34 -9.98
C ALA A 271 13.55 5.53 -10.88
N THR A 272 12.36 6.05 -11.14
CA THR A 272 11.39 5.48 -12.08
C THR A 272 10.80 6.59 -12.92
N LEU A 273 10.88 6.46 -14.24
CA LEU A 273 10.25 7.34 -15.21
C LEU A 273 9.15 6.56 -15.91
N GLU A 274 7.91 6.98 -15.75
CA GLU A 274 6.77 6.48 -16.51
C GLU A 274 6.34 7.51 -17.53
N LYS A 275 6.14 7.10 -18.78
CA LYS A 275 5.68 7.93 -19.87
C LYS A 275 4.54 7.26 -20.61
N ARG A 276 3.39 7.92 -20.65
CA ARG A 276 2.23 7.49 -21.43
C ARG A 276 2.34 8.04 -22.86
N LEU A 277 2.34 7.17 -23.85
CA LEU A 277 2.60 7.50 -25.25
C LEU A 277 1.30 7.64 -26.04
N PHE A 278 0.68 8.83 -26.04
CA PHE A 278 -0.43 9.10 -26.97
C PHE A 278 0.03 9.02 -28.44
N PRO A 279 -0.74 8.46 -29.39
CA PRO A 279 -2.16 8.07 -29.32
C PRO A 279 -2.46 6.60 -28.93
N PHE A 280 -1.45 5.78 -28.68
CA PHE A 280 -1.66 4.37 -28.29
C PHE A 280 -1.76 4.24 -26.76
N PRO A 281 -2.51 3.27 -26.21
CA PRO A 281 -2.60 3.07 -24.77
C PRO A 281 -1.36 2.33 -24.22
N PHE A 282 -0.16 2.78 -24.62
CA PHE A 282 1.11 2.27 -24.15
C PHE A 282 1.69 3.20 -23.07
N THR A 283 2.05 2.61 -21.93
CA THR A 283 2.84 3.26 -20.89
C THR A 283 4.20 2.62 -20.84
N PHE A 284 5.23 3.40 -21.15
CA PHE A 284 6.61 3.00 -21.08
C PHE A 284 7.18 3.40 -19.72
N ALA A 285 7.80 2.47 -19.01
CA ALA A 285 8.42 2.71 -17.71
C ALA A 285 9.91 2.37 -17.78
N ILE A 286 10.78 3.23 -17.24
CA ILE A 286 12.18 2.92 -16.99
C ILE A 286 12.39 2.99 -15.49
N SER A 287 12.99 1.97 -14.91
CA SER A 287 13.44 1.94 -13.53
C SER A 287 14.96 1.82 -13.48
N ALA A 288 15.60 2.53 -12.57
CA ALA A 288 17.02 2.40 -12.29
C ALA A 288 17.22 2.35 -10.77
N LEU A 289 17.96 1.35 -10.31
CA LEU A 289 18.38 1.19 -8.92
C LEU A 289 19.90 1.15 -8.91
N GLY A 290 20.52 1.94 -8.05
CA GLY A 290 21.98 2.00 -7.91
C GLY A 290 22.38 2.06 -6.46
N ASN A 291 23.33 1.23 -6.06
CA ASN A 291 24.05 1.40 -4.81
C ASN A 291 25.46 1.90 -5.13
N SER A 292 25.76 3.13 -4.74
CA SER A 292 27.06 3.75 -5.03
C SER A 292 28.21 3.11 -4.26
N VAL A 293 27.97 2.59 -3.05
CA VAL A 293 28.99 1.95 -2.21
C VAL A 293 29.34 0.55 -2.73
N ALA A 294 28.33 -0.24 -3.10
CA ALA A 294 28.51 -1.58 -3.63
C ALA A 294 28.82 -1.60 -5.14
N SER A 295 28.73 -0.45 -5.82
CA SER A 295 28.88 -0.32 -7.28
C SER A 295 27.99 -1.28 -8.08
N LYS A 296 26.80 -1.56 -7.57
CA LYS A 296 25.79 -2.40 -8.22
C LYS A 296 24.70 -1.50 -8.77
N TYR A 297 24.49 -1.59 -10.08
CA TYR A 297 23.45 -0.86 -10.79
C TYR A 297 22.56 -1.86 -11.51
N GLU A 298 21.27 -1.72 -11.30
CA GLU A 298 20.22 -2.54 -11.89
C GLU A 298 19.26 -1.62 -12.65
N VAL A 299 18.90 -2.03 -13.86
CA VAL A 299 18.01 -1.26 -14.72
C VAL A 299 16.84 -2.15 -15.13
N GLY A 300 15.64 -1.60 -15.08
CA GLY A 300 14.42 -2.22 -15.54
C GLY A 300 13.78 -1.41 -16.66
N VAL A 301 13.25 -2.11 -17.66
CA VAL A 301 12.45 -1.50 -18.72
C VAL A 301 11.09 -2.18 -18.75
N GLY A 302 10.05 -1.38 -18.59
CA GLY A 302 8.67 -1.80 -18.49
C GLY A 302 7.85 -1.30 -19.67
N LEU A 303 7.00 -2.16 -20.22
CA LEU A 303 5.97 -1.75 -21.17
C LEU A 303 4.61 -2.24 -20.66
N THR A 304 3.71 -1.30 -20.37
CA THR A 304 2.33 -1.59 -20.02
C THR A 304 1.43 -1.24 -21.19
N VAL A 305 0.60 -2.19 -21.61
CA VAL A 305 -0.45 -2.06 -22.61
C VAL A 305 -1.78 -2.14 -21.86
N GLY A 306 -2.63 -1.11 -21.98
CA GLY A 306 -3.93 -1.03 -21.30
C GLY A 306 -5.09 -0.85 -22.25
#